data_AF-A0A2N5XDD0-F1
#
_entry.id   AF-A0A2N5XDD0-F1
#
_cell.length_a   1.000
_cell.length_b   1.000
_cell.length_c   1.000
_cell.angle_alpha   90.00
_cell.angle_beta   90.00
_cell.angle_gamma   90.00
#
_symmetry.space_group_name_H-M   'P 1'
#
loop_
_entity.id
_entity.type
_entity.pdbx_description
1 polymer ?
#
loop_
_entity_poly.entity_id
_entity_poly.type
_entity_poly.pdbx_seq_one_letter_code
_entity_poly.pdbx_strand_id
1 'polypeptide(L)'
;DFVEAEGVVPRRPELGVLVAGVPADGPSRAEAEGAVAAVDGEKVRLRSAVKARDGFTTTFLVSPYSKYLARWCARRGFTPNQVTTASLLVALVAAGFAATGTRTGFAVSGVLLMASFVLDCTDGQLARYALKYSKLGAWLDATFDRAKEYAYYAGLALGAARGGDDVWALALGAMVLQTCRHVVDFSFNEADRPAAAAGGA
;
A
#
# COMPACT_ATOMS: atom_id res chain seq x y z
N ASP A 1 -13.76 24.23 9.32
CA ASP A 1 -13.24 23.39 8.25
C ASP A 1 -12.46 24.22 7.24
N PHE A 2 -11.13 24.07 7.18
CA PHE A 2 -10.25 24.85 6.29
C PHE A 2 -10.51 24.59 4.79
N VAL A 3 -11.23 23.50 4.46
CA VAL A 3 -11.50 23.06 3.08
C VAL A 3 -12.67 23.82 2.44
N GLU A 4 -13.59 24.39 3.22
CA GLU A 4 -14.70 25.21 2.68
C GLU A 4 -14.27 26.64 2.33
N ALA A 5 -13.15 27.12 2.87
CA ALA A 5 -12.70 28.50 2.70
C ALA A 5 -12.05 28.77 1.32
N GLU A 6 -11.63 27.74 0.58
CA GLU A 6 -10.93 27.88 -0.71
C GLU A 6 -11.79 27.48 -1.93
N GLY A 7 -13.09 27.27 -1.76
CA GLY A 7 -14.01 26.97 -2.87
C GLY A 7 -13.81 25.60 -3.54
N VAL A 8 -13.02 24.71 -2.93
CA VAL A 8 -12.83 23.34 -3.41
C VAL A 8 -13.95 22.46 -2.85
N VAL A 9 -14.85 22.02 -3.73
CA VAL A 9 -15.96 21.13 -3.35
C VAL A 9 -15.40 19.75 -2.95
N PRO A 10 -15.49 19.33 -1.69
CA PRO A 10 -15.02 18.01 -1.28
C PRO A 10 -15.94 16.93 -1.85
N ARG A 11 -15.43 16.07 -2.73
CA ARG A 11 -16.13 14.84 -3.13
C ARG A 11 -16.07 13.83 -1.99
N ARG A 12 -17.20 13.63 -1.30
CA ARG A 12 -17.45 12.50 -0.40
C ARG A 12 -18.24 11.44 -1.18
N PRO A 13 -17.59 10.44 -1.80
CA PRO A 13 -18.35 9.35 -2.40
C PRO A 13 -19.10 8.61 -1.28
N GLU A 14 -20.42 8.51 -1.43
CA GLU A 14 -21.24 7.72 -0.51
C GLU A 14 -20.86 6.25 -0.67
N LEU A 15 -20.26 5.67 0.38
CA LEU A 15 -20.33 4.23 0.56
C LEU A 15 -21.81 3.94 0.84
N GLY A 16 -22.49 3.36 -0.16
CA GLY A 16 -23.90 3.01 -0.02
C GLY A 16 -24.15 2.17 1.24
N VAL A 17 -25.38 2.18 1.73
CA VAL A 17 -25.77 1.45 2.94
C VAL A 17 -25.47 -0.04 2.74
N LEU A 18 -24.64 -0.63 3.60
CA LEU A 18 -24.55 -2.07 3.74
C LEU A 18 -25.85 -2.53 4.41
N VAL A 19 -26.88 -2.79 3.61
CA VAL A 19 -28.17 -3.27 4.11
C VAL A 19 -28.07 -4.77 4.34
N ALA A 20 -27.92 -5.18 5.60
CA ALA A 20 -28.20 -6.55 6.01
C ALA A 20 -29.72 -6.69 6.21
N GLY A 21 -30.45 -6.95 5.12
CA GLY A 21 -31.87 -7.26 5.22
C GLY A 21 -32.05 -8.61 5.93
N VAL A 22 -32.85 -8.65 7.00
CA VAL A 22 -33.24 -9.91 7.67
C VAL A 22 -34.56 -10.36 7.05
N PRO A 23 -34.60 -11.45 6.27
CA PRO A 23 -35.83 -11.89 5.63
C PRO A 23 -36.87 -12.29 6.68
N ALA A 24 -38.08 -11.73 6.58
CA ALA A 24 -39.16 -11.98 7.53
C ALA A 24 -39.94 -13.28 7.25
N ASP A 25 -39.88 -13.78 6.02
CA ASP A 25 -40.64 -14.92 5.53
C ASP A 25 -39.80 -15.89 4.67
N GLY A 26 -40.29 -17.13 4.52
CA GLY A 26 -39.60 -18.20 3.79
C GLY A 26 -39.27 -17.88 2.33
N PRO A 27 -40.20 -17.33 1.53
CA PRO A 27 -39.94 -16.85 0.18
C PRO A 27 -38.83 -15.79 0.10
N SER A 28 -38.92 -14.74 0.93
CA SER A 28 -37.90 -13.68 1.00
C SER A 28 -36.53 -14.22 1.42
N ARG A 29 -36.48 -15.26 2.27
CA ARG A 29 -35.23 -15.94 2.65
C ARG A 29 -34.60 -16.67 1.47
N ALA A 30 -35.39 -17.44 0.71
CA ALA A 30 -34.89 -18.18 -0.44
C ALA A 30 -34.38 -17.25 -1.55
N GLU A 31 -35.06 -16.12 -1.76
CA GLU A 31 -34.63 -15.08 -2.69
C GLU A 31 -33.30 -14.43 -2.24
N ALA A 32 -33.18 -14.08 -0.95
CA ALA A 32 -31.95 -13.53 -0.39
C ALA A 32 -30.77 -14.53 -0.46
N GLU A 33 -31.00 -15.81 -0.16
CA GLU A 33 -29.98 -16.87 -0.27
C GLU A 33 -29.55 -17.07 -1.72
N GLY A 34 -30.49 -17.05 -2.68
CA GLY A 34 -30.20 -17.12 -4.11
C GLY A 34 -29.41 -15.90 -4.62
N ALA A 35 -29.77 -14.70 -4.16
CA ALA A 35 -29.06 -13.47 -4.50
C ALA A 35 -27.63 -13.48 -3.96
N VAL A 36 -27.40 -13.96 -2.73
CA VAL A 36 -26.05 -14.10 -2.14
C VAL A 36 -25.24 -15.17 -2.85
N ALA A 37 -25.84 -16.32 -3.19
CA ALA A 37 -25.17 -17.39 -3.92
C ALA A 37 -24.78 -17.00 -5.35
N ALA A 38 -25.53 -16.10 -5.98
CA ALA A 38 -25.21 -15.56 -7.31
C ALA A 38 -24.05 -14.53 -7.28
N VAL A 39 -23.62 -14.07 -6.10
CA VAL A 39 -22.48 -13.15 -5.99
C VAL A 39 -21.17 -13.92 -6.21
N ASP A 40 -20.41 -13.48 -7.21
CA ASP A 40 -19.03 -13.94 -7.42
C ASP A 40 -18.12 -13.41 -6.30
N GLY A 41 -17.98 -14.22 -5.24
CA GLY A 41 -17.14 -13.88 -4.09
C GLY A 41 -15.67 -13.67 -4.43
N GLU A 42 -15.17 -14.25 -5.52
CA GLU A 42 -13.79 -14.01 -5.97
C GLU A 42 -13.65 -12.60 -6.57
N LYS A 43 -14.59 -12.18 -7.41
CA LYS A 43 -14.63 -10.80 -7.94
C LYS A 43 -14.79 -9.76 -6.84
N VAL A 44 -15.64 -10.01 -5.85
CA VAL A 44 -15.84 -9.07 -4.72
C VAL A 44 -14.55 -8.94 -3.91
N ARG A 45 -13.88 -10.05 -3.59
CA ARG A 45 -12.60 -10.05 -2.86
C ARG A 45 -11.48 -9.36 -3.65
N LEU A 46 -11.41 -9.55 -4.97
CA LEU A 46 -10.44 -8.86 -5.82
C LEU A 46 -10.69 -7.35 -5.90
N ARG A 47 -11.96 -6.92 -5.90
CA ARG A 47 -12.32 -5.51 -5.93
C ARG A 47 -12.08 -4.83 -4.58
N SER A 48 -12.37 -5.49 -3.46
CA SER A 48 -12.12 -4.97 -2.11
C SER A 48 -10.64 -5.04 -1.69
N ALA A 49 -9.87 -5.95 -2.28
CA ALA A 49 -8.42 -6.02 -2.07
C ALA A 49 -7.67 -4.83 -2.66
N VAL A 50 -8.29 -3.96 -3.47
CA VAL A 50 -7.64 -2.78 -4.06
C VAL A 50 -8.03 -1.56 -3.27
N LYS A 51 -7.06 -0.76 -2.83
CA LYS A 51 -7.34 0.41 -1.98
C LYS A 51 -8.10 1.44 -2.83
N ALA A 52 -9.21 1.96 -2.32
CA ALA A 52 -10.06 2.92 -3.04
C ALA A 52 -9.37 4.29 -3.30
N ARG A 53 -8.20 4.53 -2.69
CA ARG A 53 -7.38 5.74 -2.82
C ARG A 53 -5.95 5.37 -3.22
N ASP A 54 -5.79 4.72 -4.37
CA ASP A 54 -4.47 4.58 -4.98
C ASP A 54 -4.12 5.86 -5.75
N GLY A 55 -2.87 6.35 -5.64
CA GLY A 55 -2.39 7.48 -6.44
C GLY A 55 -2.40 7.16 -7.93
N PHE A 56 -2.26 8.17 -8.79
CA PHE A 56 -2.29 8.01 -10.26
C PHE A 56 -1.29 6.92 -10.74
N THR A 57 -0.05 6.96 -10.24
CA THR A 57 1.01 6.02 -10.59
C THR A 57 0.66 4.59 -10.19
N THR A 58 0.15 4.40 -8.97
CA THR A 58 -0.23 3.08 -8.46
C THR A 58 -1.43 2.53 -9.24
N THR A 59 -2.43 3.37 -9.53
CA THR A 59 -3.66 2.97 -10.21
C THR A 59 -3.42 2.46 -11.64
N PHE A 60 -2.54 3.12 -12.41
CA PHE A 60 -2.34 2.80 -13.82
C PHE A 60 -1.13 1.90 -14.10
N LEU A 61 -0.06 1.98 -13.31
CA LEU A 61 1.15 1.20 -13.57
C LEU A 61 1.27 -0.04 -12.69
N VAL A 62 0.60 -0.09 -11.53
CA VAL A 62 0.86 -1.13 -10.51
C VAL A 62 -0.36 -1.99 -10.21
N SER A 63 -1.52 -1.37 -9.99
CA SER A 63 -2.77 -2.03 -9.64
C SER A 63 -3.27 -3.03 -10.70
N PRO A 64 -3.05 -2.87 -12.02
CA PRO A 64 -3.41 -3.89 -12.99
C PRO A 64 -2.62 -5.19 -12.80
N TYR A 65 -1.32 -5.10 -12.50
CA TYR A 65 -0.41 -6.25 -12.45
C TYR A 65 -0.37 -6.93 -11.07
N SER A 66 -0.36 -6.12 -10.01
CA SER A 66 -0.31 -6.60 -8.61
C SER A 66 -1.49 -7.51 -8.26
N LYS A 67 -2.69 -7.28 -8.82
CA LYS A 67 -3.85 -8.16 -8.58
C LYS A 67 -3.65 -9.58 -9.11
N TYR A 68 -3.10 -9.71 -10.32
CA TYR A 68 -2.81 -11.01 -10.90
C TYR A 68 -1.67 -11.71 -10.15
N LEU A 69 -0.66 -10.94 -9.73
CA LEU A 69 0.45 -11.46 -8.94
C LEU A 69 -0.03 -11.93 -7.57
N ALA A 70 -0.92 -11.18 -6.90
CA ALA A 70 -1.50 -11.54 -5.61
C ALA A 70 -2.30 -12.85 -5.75
N ARG A 71 -3.12 -12.99 -6.80
CA ARG A 71 -3.84 -14.24 -7.09
C ARG A 71 -2.89 -15.40 -7.37
N TRP A 72 -1.80 -15.17 -8.10
CA TRP A 72 -0.78 -16.19 -8.36
C TRP A 72 -0.07 -16.62 -7.07
N CYS A 73 0.33 -15.67 -6.22
CA CYS A 73 0.95 -15.94 -4.93
C CYS A 73 0.01 -16.71 -4.00
N ALA A 74 -1.27 -16.33 -3.94
CA ALA A 74 -2.29 -17.03 -3.18
C ALA A 74 -2.45 -18.49 -3.63
N ARG A 75 -2.50 -18.74 -4.95
CA ARG A 75 -2.58 -20.10 -5.51
C ARG A 75 -1.34 -20.95 -5.23
N ARG A 76 -0.17 -20.32 -5.09
CA ARG A 76 1.09 -20.99 -4.74
C ARG A 76 1.30 -21.17 -3.24
N GLY A 77 0.41 -20.65 -2.40
CA GLY A 77 0.50 -20.75 -0.94
C GLY A 77 1.52 -19.80 -0.30
N PHE A 78 1.98 -18.77 -1.02
CA PHE A 78 2.86 -17.76 -0.42
C PHE A 78 2.13 -16.94 0.64
N THR A 79 2.85 -16.61 1.71
CA THR A 79 2.36 -15.73 2.78
C THR A 79 2.63 -14.26 2.43
N PRO A 80 1.80 -13.31 2.91
CA PRO A 80 2.06 -11.87 2.73
C PRO A 80 3.47 -11.47 3.16
N ASN A 81 3.90 -11.89 4.37
CA ASN A 81 5.21 -11.57 4.92
C ASN A 81 6.40 -12.03 4.04
N GLN A 82 6.25 -13.15 3.32
CA GLN A 82 7.27 -13.60 2.37
C GLN A 82 7.38 -12.67 1.17
N VAL A 83 6.25 -12.18 0.67
CA VAL A 83 6.21 -11.22 -0.45
C VAL A 83 6.76 -9.85 -0.01
N THR A 84 6.46 -9.40 1.21
CA THR A 84 7.04 -8.19 1.81
C THR A 84 8.55 -8.28 2.00
N THR A 85 9.05 -9.45 2.42
CA THR A 85 10.49 -9.66 2.56
C THR A 85 11.16 -9.68 1.19
N ALA A 86 10.51 -10.28 0.18
CA ALA A 86 11.01 -10.27 -1.18
C ALA A 86 11.05 -8.85 -1.78
N SER A 87 10.04 -8.01 -1.52
CA SER A 87 10.03 -6.60 -1.95
C SER A 87 11.21 -5.84 -1.33
N LEU A 88 11.44 -5.97 -0.02
CA LEU A 88 12.58 -5.38 0.66
C LEU A 88 13.92 -5.81 0.02
N LEU A 89 14.12 -7.11 -0.23
CA LEU A 89 15.37 -7.59 -0.84
C LEU A 89 15.60 -6.98 -2.22
N VAL A 90 14.55 -6.89 -3.05
CA VAL A 90 14.65 -6.26 -4.38
C VAL A 90 15.02 -4.78 -4.26
N ALA A 91 14.45 -4.05 -3.30
CA ALA A 91 14.83 -2.66 -3.05
C ALA A 91 16.27 -2.50 -2.57
N LEU A 92 16.78 -3.40 -1.72
CA LEU A 92 18.18 -3.37 -1.29
C LEU A 92 19.14 -3.61 -2.46
N VAL A 93 18.79 -4.54 -3.37
CA VAL A 93 19.54 -4.74 -4.61
C VAL A 93 19.48 -3.48 -5.49
N ALA A 94 18.30 -2.85 -5.61
CA ALA A 94 18.15 -1.58 -6.32
C ALA A 94 19.06 -0.50 -5.74
N ALA A 95 19.09 -0.34 -4.41
CA ALA A 95 19.98 0.59 -3.71
C ALA A 95 21.46 0.29 -3.97
N GLY A 96 21.84 -1.00 -4.03
CA GLY A 96 23.18 -1.42 -4.41
C GLY A 96 23.57 -0.99 -5.84
N PHE A 97 22.65 -1.12 -6.80
CA PHE A 97 22.86 -0.63 -8.17
C PHE A 97 22.96 0.90 -8.23
N ALA A 98 22.13 1.62 -7.47
CA ALA A 98 22.23 3.07 -7.35
C ALA A 98 23.59 3.50 -6.78
N ALA A 99 24.12 2.76 -5.80
CA ALA A 99 25.41 3.02 -5.18
C ALA A 99 26.61 2.87 -6.12
N THR A 100 26.45 2.21 -7.28
CA THR A 100 27.52 2.11 -8.28
C THR A 100 27.89 3.47 -8.88
N GLY A 101 26.97 4.44 -8.89
CA GLY A 101 27.19 5.76 -9.47
C GLY A 101 27.23 5.79 -11.00
N THR A 102 26.94 4.67 -11.66
CA THR A 102 26.96 4.56 -13.13
C THR A 102 25.58 4.86 -13.72
N ARG A 103 25.53 5.41 -14.95
CA ARG A 103 24.25 5.66 -15.65
C ARG A 103 23.41 4.39 -15.80
N THR A 104 24.05 3.27 -16.14
CA THR A 104 23.41 1.96 -16.24
C THR A 104 22.94 1.47 -14.87
N GLY A 105 23.75 1.67 -13.82
CA GLY A 105 23.37 1.39 -12.44
C GLY A 105 22.11 2.12 -11.98
N PHE A 106 22.00 3.42 -12.27
CA PHE A 106 20.80 4.19 -11.97
C PHE A 106 19.57 3.74 -12.78
N ALA A 107 19.75 3.38 -14.06
CA ALA A 107 18.66 2.85 -14.87
C ALA A 107 18.14 1.52 -14.31
N VAL A 108 19.04 0.59 -13.97
CA VAL A 108 18.70 -0.70 -13.36
C VAL A 108 18.08 -0.50 -11.98
N SER A 109 18.60 0.43 -11.16
CA SER A 109 18.03 0.72 -9.84
C SER A 109 16.59 1.20 -9.94
N GLY A 110 16.28 2.08 -10.90
CA GLY A 110 14.91 2.57 -11.11
C GLY A 110 13.94 1.44 -11.48
N VAL A 111 14.34 0.53 -12.36
CA VAL A 111 13.52 -0.62 -12.75
C VAL A 111 13.31 -1.57 -11.56
N LEU A 112 14.37 -1.89 -10.81
CA LEU A 112 14.27 -2.75 -9.64
C LEU A 112 13.44 -2.12 -8.52
N LEU A 113 13.56 -0.81 -8.30
CA LEU A 113 12.74 -0.11 -7.32
C LEU A 113 11.26 -0.16 -7.68
N MET A 114 10.92 0.01 -8.97
CA MET A 114 9.55 -0.17 -9.45
C MET A 114 9.06 -1.61 -9.23
N ALA A 115 9.90 -2.61 -9.52
CA ALA A 115 9.56 -4.01 -9.27
C ALA A 115 9.31 -4.29 -7.78
N SER A 116 10.14 -3.75 -6.89
CA SER A 116 9.93 -3.80 -5.44
C SER A 116 8.58 -3.19 -5.06
N PHE A 117 8.24 -2.01 -5.60
CA PHE A 117 6.98 -1.33 -5.30
C PHE A 117 5.75 -2.14 -5.75
N VAL A 118 5.84 -2.82 -6.89
CA VAL A 118 4.78 -3.74 -7.36
C VAL A 118 4.62 -4.93 -6.41
N LEU A 119 5.71 -5.53 -5.93
CA LEU A 119 5.68 -6.64 -4.97
C LEU A 119 5.07 -6.22 -3.63
N ASP A 120 5.39 -5.02 -3.17
CA ASP A 120 4.85 -4.42 -1.97
C ASP A 120 3.33 -4.21 -2.06
N CYS A 121 2.86 -3.61 -3.17
CA CYS A 121 1.42 -3.51 -3.42
C CYS A 121 0.75 -4.89 -3.48
N THR A 122 1.47 -5.90 -3.96
CA THR A 122 0.99 -7.29 -4.06
C THR A 122 0.83 -7.94 -2.70
N ASP A 123 1.75 -7.73 -1.75
CA ASP A 123 1.66 -8.32 -0.42
C ASP A 123 0.44 -7.79 0.36
N GLY A 124 0.14 -6.50 0.23
CA GLY A 124 -1.00 -5.87 0.89
C GLY A 124 -2.31 -6.31 0.27
N GLN A 125 -2.35 -6.46 -1.05
CA GLN A 125 -3.48 -7.08 -1.74
C GLN A 125 -3.65 -8.55 -1.37
N LEU A 126 -2.54 -9.30 -1.22
CA LEU A 126 -2.54 -10.70 -0.79
C LEU A 126 -3.02 -10.85 0.66
N ALA A 127 -2.62 -9.96 1.57
CA ALA A 127 -3.08 -9.95 2.95
C ALA A 127 -4.60 -9.72 3.04
N ARG A 128 -5.11 -8.76 2.26
CA ARG A 128 -6.55 -8.48 2.16
C ARG A 128 -7.32 -9.63 1.52
N TYR A 129 -6.77 -10.18 0.43
CA TYR A 129 -7.34 -11.33 -0.24
C TYR A 129 -7.41 -12.53 0.72
N ALA A 130 -6.30 -12.88 1.37
CA ALA A 130 -6.21 -14.01 2.29
C ALA A 130 -6.90 -13.78 3.65
N LEU A 131 -7.44 -12.58 3.92
CA LEU A 131 -8.00 -12.17 5.22
C LEU A 131 -7.02 -12.37 6.39
N LYS A 132 -5.71 -12.29 6.11
CA LYS A 132 -4.64 -12.48 7.10
C LYS A 132 -4.14 -11.11 7.56
N TYR A 133 -4.85 -10.50 8.49
CA TYR A 133 -4.42 -9.25 9.14
C TYR A 133 -3.78 -9.57 10.48
N SER A 134 -2.58 -9.05 10.72
CA SER A 134 -1.90 -9.18 12.02
C SER A 134 -1.17 -7.89 12.38
N LYS A 135 -1.05 -7.61 13.69
CA LYS A 135 -0.29 -6.45 14.19
C LYS A 135 1.18 -6.53 13.76
N LEU A 136 1.76 -7.73 13.78
CA LEU A 136 3.13 -7.96 13.31
C LEU A 136 3.28 -7.66 11.82
N GLY A 137 2.34 -8.10 10.98
CA GLY A 137 2.37 -7.82 9.55
C GLY A 137 2.28 -6.32 9.25
N ALA A 138 1.39 -5.60 9.93
CA ALA A 138 1.29 -4.15 9.79
C ALA A 138 2.55 -3.40 10.27
N TRP A 139 3.18 -3.88 11.34
CA TRP A 139 4.45 -3.33 11.82
C TRP A 139 5.61 -3.62 10.85
N LEU A 140 5.67 -4.83 10.29
CA LEU A 140 6.68 -5.22 9.31
C LEU A 140 6.57 -4.38 8.03
N ASP A 141 5.36 -4.25 7.49
CA ASP A 141 5.04 -3.41 6.32
C ASP A 141 5.55 -1.98 6.52
N ALA A 142 5.12 -1.34 7.62
CA ALA A 142 5.55 0.02 7.96
C ALA A 142 7.06 0.16 8.18
N THR A 143 7.71 -0.85 8.76
CA THR A 143 9.17 -0.82 9.01
C THR A 143 9.95 -1.03 7.71
N PHE A 144 9.52 -1.96 6.87
CA PHE A 144 10.20 -2.30 5.62
C PHE A 144 10.04 -1.18 4.59
N ASP A 145 8.91 -0.48 4.55
CA ASP A 145 8.74 0.76 3.79
C ASP A 145 9.85 1.77 4.07
N ARG A 146 10.11 2.05 5.36
CA ARG A 146 11.16 2.98 5.74
C ARG A 146 12.55 2.47 5.43
N ALA A 147 12.80 1.18 5.66
CA ALA A 147 14.07 0.56 5.34
C ALA A 147 14.39 0.66 3.85
N LYS A 148 13.40 0.42 2.98
CA LYS A 148 13.52 0.58 1.51
C LYS A 148 13.89 2.01 1.14
N GLU A 149 13.17 3.01 1.67
CA GLU A 149 13.43 4.43 1.39
C GLU A 149 14.84 4.85 1.83
N TYR A 150 15.22 4.54 3.08
CA TYR A 150 16.52 4.94 3.61
C TYR A 150 17.68 4.26 2.89
N ALA A 151 17.55 2.97 2.59
CA ALA A 151 18.55 2.25 1.81
C ALA A 151 18.71 2.86 0.42
N TYR A 152 17.60 3.22 -0.24
CA TYR A 152 17.66 3.80 -1.58
C TYR A 152 18.32 5.18 -1.60
N TYR A 153 17.96 6.07 -0.67
CA TYR A 153 18.62 7.38 -0.54
C TYR A 153 20.11 7.26 -0.21
N ALA A 154 20.48 6.32 0.68
CA ALA A 154 21.89 6.04 0.97
C ALA A 154 22.63 5.53 -0.28
N GLY A 155 21.99 4.66 -1.07
CA GLY A 155 22.52 4.17 -2.34
C GLY A 155 22.75 5.30 -3.34
N LEU A 156 21.77 6.19 -3.53
CA LEU A 156 21.91 7.36 -4.40
C LEU A 156 23.04 8.29 -3.96
N ALA A 157 23.12 8.60 -2.66
CA ALA A 157 24.15 9.47 -2.12
C ALA A 157 25.57 8.88 -2.28
N LEU A 158 25.72 7.57 -2.01
CA LEU A 158 26.97 6.84 -2.27
C LEU A 158 27.34 6.84 -3.75
N GLY A 159 26.37 6.66 -4.65
CA GLY A 159 26.58 6.67 -6.09
C GLY A 159 27.00 8.04 -6.62
N ALA A 160 26.35 9.10 -6.16
CA ALA A 160 26.67 10.47 -6.54
C ALA A 160 28.04 10.93 -6.00
N ALA A 161 28.37 10.57 -4.76
CA ALA A 161 29.68 10.88 -4.16
C ALA A 161 30.84 10.26 -4.96
N ARG A 162 30.64 9.11 -5.61
CA ARG A 162 31.63 8.51 -6.53
C ARG A 162 31.82 9.30 -7.82
N GLY A 163 30.81 10.08 -8.23
CA GLY A 163 30.89 11.01 -9.36
C GLY A 163 31.48 12.38 -9.01
N GLY A 164 31.79 12.63 -7.73
CA GLY A 164 32.31 13.91 -7.23
C GLY A 164 31.25 14.87 -6.67
N ASP A 165 29.98 14.49 -6.69
CA ASP A 165 28.87 15.30 -6.17
C ASP A 165 28.55 14.93 -4.71
N ASP A 166 28.71 15.89 -3.78
CA ASP A 166 28.30 15.70 -2.39
C ASP A 166 26.81 16.03 -2.19
N VAL A 167 25.97 15.03 -2.42
CA VAL A 167 24.51 15.14 -2.25
C VAL A 167 24.03 14.58 -0.92
N TRP A 168 24.93 14.26 0.03
CA TRP A 168 24.54 13.69 1.32
C TRP A 168 23.64 14.63 2.12
N ALA A 169 23.92 15.94 2.08
CA ALA A 169 23.07 16.93 2.72
C ALA A 169 21.63 16.92 2.17
N LEU A 170 21.49 16.75 0.84
CA LEU A 170 20.17 16.65 0.19
C LEU A 170 19.47 15.33 0.55
N ALA A 171 20.20 14.21 0.57
CA ALA A 171 19.66 12.91 0.94
C ALA A 171 19.19 12.90 2.40
N LEU A 172 19.98 13.44 3.32
CA LEU A 172 19.61 13.58 4.74
C LEU A 172 18.42 14.53 4.91
N GLY A 173 18.41 15.66 4.20
CA GLY A 173 17.28 16.58 4.18
C GLY A 173 15.99 15.90 3.72
N ALA A 174 16.05 15.12 2.64
CA ALA A 174 14.91 14.35 2.13
C ALA A 174 14.42 13.30 3.15
N MET A 175 15.33 12.55 3.78
CA MET A 175 14.98 11.57 4.82
C MET A 175 14.28 12.22 6.02
N VAL A 176 14.75 13.39 6.47
CA VAL A 176 14.13 14.13 7.58
C VAL A 176 12.75 14.62 7.19
N LEU A 177 12.61 15.28 6.04
CA LEU A 177 11.31 15.78 5.55
C LEU A 177 10.30 14.66 5.38
N GLN A 178 10.72 13.53 4.80
CA GLN A 178 9.88 12.35 4.64
C GLN A 178 9.47 11.80 6.00
N THR A 179 10.40 11.76 6.96
CA THR A 179 10.10 11.33 8.32
C THR A 179 9.07 12.20 9.00
N CYS A 180 9.23 13.52 8.93
CA CYS A 180 8.25 14.47 9.44
C CYS A 180 6.88 14.28 8.78
N ARG A 181 6.82 14.18 7.45
CA ARG A 181 5.58 13.91 6.70
C ARG A 181 4.87 12.66 7.21
N HIS A 182 5.59 11.56 7.39
CA HIS A 182 5.02 10.31 7.88
C HIS A 182 4.53 10.39 9.34
N VAL A 183 5.26 11.08 10.22
CA VAL A 183 4.83 11.29 11.61
C VAL A 183 3.54 12.11 11.64
N VAL A 184 3.47 13.15 10.81
CA VAL A 184 2.29 14.00 10.66
C VAL A 184 1.10 13.19 10.13
N ASP A 185 1.29 12.45 9.03
CA ASP A 185 0.25 11.58 8.48
C ASP A 185 -0.25 10.55 9.50
N PHE A 186 0.65 9.93 10.27
CA PHE A 186 0.27 8.98 11.31
C PHE A 186 -0.53 9.64 12.43
N SER A 187 -0.08 10.81 12.88
CA SER A 187 -0.75 11.58 13.94
C SER A 187 -2.16 12.03 13.53
N PHE A 188 -2.33 12.52 12.30
CA PHE A 188 -3.64 12.91 11.79
C PHE A 188 -4.56 11.71 11.57
N ASN A 189 -4.04 10.62 11.01
CA ASN A 189 -4.83 9.42 10.74
C ASN A 189 -5.22 8.68 12.04
N GLU A 190 -4.49 8.89 13.14
CA GLU A 190 -4.85 8.43 14.48
C GLU A 190 -5.83 9.39 15.19
N ALA A 191 -5.71 10.70 14.96
CA ALA A 191 -6.65 11.71 15.46
C ALA A 191 -8.05 11.62 14.79
N ASP A 192 -8.12 11.16 13.54
CA ASP A 192 -9.37 10.97 12.79
C ASP A 192 -10.08 9.63 13.10
N ARG A 193 -9.60 8.83 14.08
CA ARG A 193 -10.43 7.74 14.62
C ARG A 193 -11.60 8.38 15.36
N PRO A 194 -12.86 8.26 14.88
CA PRO A 194 -13.98 8.79 15.63
C PRO A 194 -13.96 8.19 17.04
N ALA A 195 -14.19 9.03 18.05
CA ALA A 195 -14.35 8.67 19.46
C ALA A 195 -15.60 7.79 19.70
N ALA A 196 -15.83 6.76 18.88
CA ALA A 196 -17.00 5.89 18.89
C ALA A 196 -16.89 4.75 19.93
N ALA A 197 -16.08 4.92 20.98
CA ALA A 197 -15.93 3.94 22.07
C ALA A 197 -15.95 4.56 23.48
N ALA A 198 -16.38 5.82 23.62
CA ALA A 198 -16.55 6.47 24.93
C ALA A 198 -17.93 7.14 24.99
N GLY A 199 -18.99 6.33 25.11
CA GLY A 199 -20.36 6.86 25.20
C GLY A 199 -21.45 5.81 25.38
N GLY A 200 -21.14 4.68 26.03
CA GLY A 200 -22.13 3.65 26.37
C GLY A 200 -22.09 3.36 27.86
N ALA A 201 -22.72 4.25 28.65
CA ALA A 201 -23.19 3.99 30.01
C ALA A 201 -24.65 4.44 30.08
#